data_AF-A0A484MVT3-F1
#
_entry.id   AF-A0A484MVT3-F1
#
_cell.length_a   1.000
_cell.length_b   1.000
_cell.length_c   1.000
_cell.angle_alpha   90.00
_cell.angle_beta   90.00
_cell.angle_gamma   90.00
#
_symmetry.space_group_name_H-M   'P 1'
#
loop_
_entity.id
_entity.type
_entity.pdbx_description
1 polymer ?
#
loop_
_entity_poly.entity_id
_entity_poly.type
_entity_poly.pdbx_seq_one_letter_code
_entity_poly.pdbx_strand_id
1 'polypeptide(L)'
;MLAGGPRLESSTPTTTLDKLHETLDMLEKKENVLNKKVAAEIERAKGFFLAKNKRMSLQCLKRKRLYERQLDELGVVQLRLLDRMISLEGAKATTESVDTSRTGEAAMNAMHKAINIDEAMDGISKQNMRQVREALSTDDFDEDEMDAELEA
;
A
#
# COMPACT_ATOMS: atom_id res chain seq x y z
N MET A 1 22.90 3.37 -31.26
CA MET A 1 21.48 3.70 -31.07
C MET A 1 20.79 2.43 -30.57
N LEU A 2 20.39 2.38 -29.31
CA LEU A 2 19.66 1.25 -28.72
C LEU A 2 18.18 1.62 -28.63
N ALA A 3 17.35 0.72 -29.15
CA ALA A 3 15.91 0.89 -29.35
C ALA A 3 15.16 1.11 -28.03
N GLY A 4 14.30 2.13 -28.02
CA GLY A 4 13.27 2.30 -27.00
C GLY A 4 12.24 1.16 -27.11
N GLY A 5 12.24 0.27 -26.12
CA GLY A 5 11.15 -0.67 -25.92
C GLY A 5 9.87 0.06 -25.50
N PRO A 6 8.68 -0.47 -25.81
CA PRO A 6 7.42 0.15 -25.44
C PRO A 6 7.38 0.32 -23.91
N ARG A 7 7.00 1.52 -23.44
CA ARG A 7 6.66 1.75 -22.04
C ARG A 7 5.66 0.67 -21.65
N LEU A 8 6.04 -0.20 -20.73
CA LEU A 8 5.09 -0.94 -19.92
C LEU A 8 4.23 0.13 -19.26
N GLU A 9 3.02 0.33 -19.80
CA GLU A 9 1.93 1.00 -19.09
C GLU A 9 1.94 0.41 -17.68
N SER A 10 2.45 1.17 -16.72
CA SER A 10 2.59 0.72 -15.34
C SER A 10 1.17 0.56 -14.81
N SER A 11 0.61 -0.65 -14.93
CA SER A 11 -0.71 -0.96 -14.41
C SER A 11 -0.67 -0.67 -12.92
N THR A 12 -1.33 0.42 -12.51
CA THR A 12 -1.40 0.77 -11.10
C THR A 12 -2.09 -0.37 -10.34
N PRO A 13 -1.75 -0.60 -9.06
CA PRO A 13 -2.40 -1.64 -8.25
C PRO A 13 -3.93 -1.55 -8.29
N THR A 14 -4.48 -0.33 -8.31
CA THR A 14 -5.92 -0.06 -8.45
C THR A 14 -6.47 -0.60 -9.77
N THR A 15 -5.85 -0.27 -10.90
CA THR A 15 -6.28 -0.76 -12.23
C THR A 15 -6.20 -2.29 -12.35
N THR A 16 -5.27 -2.93 -11.63
CA THR A 16 -5.16 -4.40 -11.59
C THR A 16 -6.27 -5.02 -10.75
N LEU A 17 -6.61 -4.44 -9.59
CA LEU A 17 -7.74 -4.89 -8.77
C LEU A 17 -9.07 -4.78 -9.53
N ASP A 18 -9.30 -3.68 -10.24
CA ASP A 18 -10.51 -3.48 -11.04
C ASP A 18 -10.69 -4.60 -12.09
N LYS A 19 -9.60 -4.96 -12.78
CA LYS A 19 -9.60 -6.06 -13.76
C LYS A 19 -9.85 -7.43 -13.12
N LEU A 20 -9.34 -7.65 -11.91
CA LEU A 20 -9.58 -8.90 -11.17
C LEU A 20 -11.07 -9.00 -10.77
N HIS A 21 -11.68 -7.90 -10.30
CA HIS A 21 -13.12 -7.84 -10.02
C HIS A 21 -13.96 -8.11 -11.27
N GLU A 22 -13.66 -7.44 -12.39
CA GLU A 22 -14.39 -7.67 -13.65
C GLU A 22 -14.27 -9.13 -14.11
N THR A 23 -13.09 -9.72 -13.96
CA THR A 23 -12.87 -11.14 -14.28
C THR A 23 -13.70 -12.04 -13.38
N LEU A 24 -13.76 -11.75 -12.08
CA LEU A 24 -14.55 -12.52 -11.12
C LEU A 24 -16.04 -12.46 -11.46
N ASP A 25 -16.58 -11.28 -11.76
CA ASP A 25 -17.97 -11.08 -12.18
C ASP A 25 -18.32 -11.89 -13.44
N MET A 26 -17.40 -11.94 -14.41
CA MET A 26 -17.57 -12.76 -15.61
C MET A 26 -17.60 -14.26 -15.29
N LEU A 27 -16.73 -14.71 -14.37
CA LEU A 27 -16.69 -16.11 -13.94
C LEU A 27 -17.96 -16.50 -13.18
N GLU A 28 -18.49 -15.65 -12.31
CA GLU A 28 -19.76 -15.88 -11.62
C GLU A 28 -20.95 -15.98 -12.59
N LYS A 29 -21.00 -15.12 -13.62
CA LYS A 29 -22.00 -15.23 -14.70
C LYS A 29 -21.89 -16.56 -15.42
N LYS A 30 -20.66 -17.01 -15.73
CA LYS A 30 -20.41 -18.30 -16.37
C LYS A 30 -20.81 -19.47 -15.48
N GLU A 31 -20.50 -19.41 -14.19
CA GLU A 31 -20.91 -20.38 -13.17
C GLU A 31 -22.43 -20.54 -13.14
N ASN A 32 -23.17 -19.43 -13.10
CA ASN A 32 -24.63 -19.41 -13.14
C ASN A 32 -25.20 -20.09 -14.41
N VAL A 33 -24.58 -19.87 -15.56
CA VAL A 33 -24.97 -20.53 -16.81
C VAL A 33 -24.71 -22.04 -16.74
N LEU A 34 -23.57 -22.46 -16.18
CA LEU A 34 -23.24 -23.88 -16.02
C LEU A 34 -24.18 -24.58 -15.03
N ASN A 35 -24.51 -23.94 -13.91
CA ASN A 35 -25.50 -24.45 -12.95
C ASN A 35 -26.87 -24.66 -13.59
N LYS A 36 -27.34 -23.71 -14.41
CA LYS A 36 -28.57 -23.88 -15.20
C LYS A 36 -28.49 -25.06 -16.18
N LYS A 37 -27.34 -25.27 -16.83
CA LYS A 37 -27.12 -26.42 -17.72
C LYS A 37 -27.13 -27.76 -16.96
N VAL A 38 -26.51 -27.82 -15.77
CA VAL A 38 -26.55 -28.99 -14.87
C VAL A 38 -28.00 -29.33 -14.52
N ALA A 39 -28.78 -28.35 -14.05
CA ALA A 39 -30.19 -28.53 -13.71
C ALA A 39 -31.01 -29.03 -14.91
N ALA A 40 -30.79 -28.45 -16.10
CA ALA A 40 -31.48 -28.88 -17.31
C ALA A 40 -31.14 -30.32 -17.74
N GLU A 41 -29.87 -30.76 -17.60
CA GLU A 41 -29.51 -32.16 -17.88
C GLU A 41 -30.11 -33.13 -16.86
N ILE A 42 -30.26 -32.72 -15.59
CA ILE A 42 -30.94 -33.53 -14.57
C ILE A 42 -32.41 -33.76 -14.95
N GLU A 43 -33.13 -32.70 -15.29
CA GLU A 43 -34.54 -32.82 -15.69
C GLU A 43 -34.72 -33.65 -16.95
N ARG A 44 -33.86 -33.49 -17.95
CA ARG A 44 -33.86 -34.35 -19.15
C ARG A 44 -33.53 -35.80 -18.81
N ALA A 45 -32.56 -36.07 -17.94
CA ALA A 45 -32.20 -37.41 -17.51
C ALA A 45 -33.38 -38.12 -16.82
N LYS A 46 -34.11 -37.40 -15.95
CA LYS A 46 -35.34 -37.89 -15.30
C LYS A 46 -36.42 -38.21 -16.34
N GLY A 47 -36.66 -37.30 -17.31
CA GLY A 47 -37.62 -37.52 -18.38
C GLY A 47 -37.34 -38.78 -19.19
N PHE A 48 -36.10 -38.99 -19.62
CA PHE A 48 -35.71 -40.20 -20.35
C PHE A 48 -35.75 -41.46 -19.49
N PHE A 49 -35.48 -41.36 -18.19
CA PHE A 49 -35.59 -42.47 -17.26
C PHE A 49 -37.05 -42.95 -17.12
N LEU A 50 -37.99 -42.02 -16.95
CA LEU A 50 -39.43 -42.31 -16.90
C LEU A 50 -39.95 -42.92 -18.22
N ALA A 51 -39.43 -42.45 -19.35
CA ALA A 51 -39.69 -43.02 -20.67
C ALA A 51 -39.00 -44.38 -20.92
N LYS A 52 -38.35 -44.97 -19.89
CA LYS A 52 -37.57 -46.21 -19.96
C LYS A 52 -36.44 -46.19 -21.00
N ASN A 53 -36.01 -45.01 -21.44
CA ASN A 53 -34.91 -44.82 -22.38
C ASN A 53 -33.58 -44.65 -21.65
N LYS A 54 -33.03 -45.77 -21.17
CA LYS A 54 -31.79 -45.80 -20.37
C LYS A 54 -30.59 -45.18 -21.10
N ARG A 55 -30.47 -45.37 -22.42
CA ARG A 55 -29.35 -44.87 -23.23
C ARG A 55 -29.31 -43.33 -23.23
N MET A 56 -30.45 -42.69 -23.47
CA MET A 56 -30.55 -41.23 -23.49
C MET A 56 -30.40 -40.63 -22.09
N SER A 57 -30.99 -41.27 -21.07
CA SER A 57 -30.81 -40.85 -19.68
C SER A 57 -29.32 -40.85 -19.28
N LEU A 58 -28.59 -41.92 -19.60
CA LEU A 58 -27.14 -41.99 -19.34
C LEU A 58 -26.35 -40.90 -20.09
N GLN A 59 -26.74 -40.55 -21.31
CA GLN A 59 -26.09 -39.48 -22.06
C GLN A 59 -26.26 -38.12 -21.39
N CYS A 60 -27.46 -37.81 -20.88
CA CYS A 60 -27.71 -36.60 -20.09
C CYS A 60 -26.84 -36.57 -18.83
N LEU A 61 -26.75 -37.70 -18.09
CA LEU A 61 -25.89 -37.78 -16.90
C LEU A 61 -24.40 -37.60 -17.21
N LYS A 62 -23.92 -38.07 -18.37
CA LYS A 62 -22.54 -37.81 -18.83
C LYS A 62 -22.30 -36.31 -19.11
N ARG A 63 -23.26 -35.62 -19.73
CA ARG A 63 -23.20 -34.17 -19.96
C ARG A 63 -23.25 -33.38 -18.65
N LYS A 64 -24.13 -33.77 -17.73
CA LYS A 64 -24.18 -33.23 -16.36
C LYS A 64 -22.79 -33.25 -15.71
N ARG A 65 -22.16 -34.44 -15.67
CA ARG A 65 -20.81 -34.61 -15.10
C ARG A 65 -19.73 -33.77 -15.79
N LEU A 66 -19.88 -33.50 -17.08
CA LEU A 66 -18.96 -32.60 -17.79
C LEU A 66 -19.09 -31.16 -17.28
N TYR A 67 -20.32 -30.67 -17.12
CA TYR A 67 -20.55 -29.32 -16.59
C TYR A 67 -20.16 -29.20 -15.11
N GLU A 68 -20.37 -30.23 -14.30
CA GLU A 68 -19.90 -30.26 -12.90
C GLU A 68 -18.38 -30.15 -12.81
N ARG A 69 -17.63 -30.88 -13.65
CA ARG A 69 -16.16 -30.72 -13.69
C ARG A 69 -15.73 -29.31 -14.10
N GLN A 70 -16.45 -28.68 -15.02
CA GLN A 70 -16.17 -27.29 -15.40
C GLN A 70 -16.47 -26.31 -14.25
N LEU A 71 -17.49 -26.58 -13.43
CA LEU A 71 -17.78 -25.80 -12.22
C LEU A 71 -16.66 -25.98 -11.19
N ASP A 72 -16.18 -27.20 -10.95
CA ASP A 72 -15.07 -27.47 -10.04
C ASP A 72 -13.79 -26.72 -10.45
N GLU A 73 -13.42 -26.82 -11.74
CA GLU A 73 -12.28 -26.10 -12.30
C GLU A 73 -12.44 -24.57 -12.17
N LEU A 74 -13.65 -24.06 -12.39
CA LEU A 74 -13.96 -22.64 -12.29
C LEU A 74 -13.85 -22.15 -10.84
N GLY A 75 -14.32 -22.93 -9.87
CA GLY A 75 -14.16 -22.63 -8.43
C GLY A 75 -12.69 -22.53 -8.01
N VAL A 76 -11.83 -23.42 -8.52
CA VAL A 76 -10.37 -23.35 -8.28
C VAL A 76 -9.75 -22.08 -8.90
N VAL A 77 -10.28 -21.60 -10.03
CA VAL A 77 -9.83 -20.33 -10.62
C VAL A 77 -10.30 -19.13 -9.79
N GLN A 78 -11.57 -19.09 -9.38
CA GLN A 78 -12.13 -18.02 -8.55
C GLN A 78 -11.36 -17.88 -7.23
N LEU A 79 -11.08 -18.99 -6.54
CA LEU A 79 -10.31 -18.97 -5.29
C LEU A 79 -8.92 -18.34 -5.48
N ARG A 80 -8.22 -18.72 -6.55
CA ARG A 80 -6.91 -18.14 -6.90
C ARG A 80 -6.97 -16.68 -7.31
N LEU A 81 -8.11 -16.16 -7.76
CA LEU A 81 -8.29 -14.73 -8.03
C LEU A 81 -8.52 -13.98 -6.71
N LEU A 82 -9.37 -14.51 -5.83
CA LEU A 82 -9.61 -13.94 -4.50
C LEU A 82 -8.31 -13.84 -3.69
N ASP A 83 -7.48 -14.88 -3.67
CA ASP A 83 -6.18 -14.86 -2.98
C ASP A 83 -5.25 -13.75 -3.52
N ARG A 84 -5.28 -13.51 -4.84
CA ARG A 84 -4.49 -12.44 -5.47
C ARG A 84 -5.02 -11.06 -5.13
N MET A 85 -6.33 -10.89 -5.04
CA MET A 85 -6.95 -9.62 -4.64
C MET A 85 -6.56 -9.28 -3.20
N ILE A 86 -6.71 -10.22 -2.27
CA ILE A 86 -6.30 -10.05 -0.87
C ILE A 86 -4.81 -9.69 -0.77
N SER A 87 -3.96 -10.38 -1.54
CA SER A 87 -2.52 -10.11 -1.56
C SER A 87 -2.19 -8.71 -2.08
N LEU A 88 -2.89 -8.25 -3.13
CA LEU A 88 -2.70 -6.91 -3.70
C LEU A 88 -3.21 -5.81 -2.77
N GLU A 89 -4.34 -6.02 -2.11
CA GLU A 89 -4.87 -5.10 -1.10
C GLU A 89 -3.91 -4.96 0.08
N GLY A 90 -3.37 -6.09 0.58
CA GLY A 90 -2.36 -6.08 1.64
C GLY A 90 -1.06 -5.39 1.22
N ALA A 91 -0.59 -5.64 -0.01
CA ALA A 91 0.58 -4.95 -0.55
C ALA A 91 0.34 -3.44 -0.67
N LYS A 92 -0.84 -3.01 -1.13
CA LYS A 92 -1.23 -1.60 -1.20
C LYS A 92 -1.22 -0.93 0.18
N ALA A 93 -1.85 -1.55 1.18
CA ALA A 93 -1.84 -1.04 2.56
C ALA A 93 -0.41 -0.93 3.14
N THR A 94 0.44 -1.92 2.85
CA THR A 94 1.85 -1.90 3.26
C THR A 94 2.60 -0.74 2.60
N THR A 95 2.43 -0.52 1.30
CA THR A 95 3.06 0.60 0.60
C THR A 95 2.60 1.96 1.13
N GLU A 96 1.30 2.12 1.38
CA GLU A 96 0.75 3.36 1.96
C GLU A 96 1.28 3.62 3.38
N SER A 97 1.42 2.57 4.20
CA SER A 97 1.99 2.66 5.55
C SER A 97 3.48 3.02 5.55
N VAL A 98 4.26 2.46 4.62
CA VAL A 98 5.68 2.81 4.46
C VAL A 98 5.82 4.26 3.99
N ASP A 99 4.98 4.70 3.05
CA ASP A 99 5.00 6.09 2.56
C ASP A 99 4.62 7.08 3.67
N THR A 100 3.62 6.78 4.49
CA THR A 100 3.27 7.60 5.66
C THR A 100 4.37 7.59 6.73
N SER A 101 5.00 6.44 6.97
CA SER A 101 6.11 6.35 7.93
C SER A 101 7.30 7.20 7.47
N ARG A 102 7.63 7.17 6.18
CA ARG A 102 8.72 7.95 5.59
C ARG A 102 8.46 9.46 5.68
N THR A 103 7.23 9.87 5.40
CA THR A 103 6.84 11.29 5.54
C THR A 103 6.84 11.73 7.01
N GLY A 104 6.38 10.87 7.92
CA GLY A 104 6.48 11.08 9.37
C GLY A 104 7.91 11.23 9.85
N GLU A 105 8.82 10.32 9.46
CA GLU A 105 10.25 10.38 9.80
C GLU A 105 10.90 11.67 9.27
N ALA A 106 10.58 12.07 8.04
CA ALA A 106 11.06 13.33 7.48
C ALA A 106 10.57 14.55 8.28
N ALA A 107 9.30 14.55 8.71
CA ALA A 107 8.74 15.60 9.55
C ALA A 107 9.41 15.63 10.94
N MET A 108 9.59 14.47 11.58
CA MET A 108 10.28 14.35 12.87
C MET A 108 11.72 14.85 12.78
N ASN A 109 12.45 14.48 11.73
CA ASN A 109 13.81 14.95 11.49
C ASN A 109 13.88 16.48 11.29
N ALA A 110 12.89 17.07 10.61
CA ALA A 110 12.81 18.52 10.47
C ALA A 110 12.54 19.20 11.83
N MET A 111 11.64 18.64 12.65
CA MET A 111 11.36 19.14 13.99
C MET A 111 12.58 19.07 14.91
N HIS A 112 13.32 17.95 14.91
CA HIS A 112 14.55 17.81 15.69
C HIS A 112 15.62 18.82 15.30
N LYS A 113 15.78 19.10 14.00
CA LYS A 113 16.72 20.14 13.53
C LYS A 113 16.33 21.52 14.02
N ALA A 114 15.03 21.86 14.02
CA ALA A 114 14.54 23.14 14.51
C ALA A 114 14.83 23.31 16.02
N ILE A 115 14.52 22.29 16.84
CA ILE A 115 14.78 22.31 18.30
C ILE A 115 16.26 22.53 18.60
N ASN A 116 17.16 21.81 17.91
CA ASN A 116 18.61 21.94 18.13
C ASN A 116 19.12 23.35 17.78
N ILE A 117 18.53 24.01 16.78
CA ILE A 117 18.89 25.39 16.40
C ILE A 117 18.44 26.36 17.49
N ASP A 118 17.22 26.22 18.00
CA ASP A 118 16.69 27.08 19.07
C ASP A 118 17.51 26.96 20.36
N GLU A 119 17.88 25.75 20.77
CA GLU A 119 18.76 25.51 21.93
C GLU A 119 20.15 26.14 21.74
N ALA A 120 20.75 26.00 20.55
CA ALA A 120 22.04 26.61 20.25
C ALA A 120 21.98 28.15 20.30
N MET A 121 20.89 28.74 19.81
CA MET A 121 20.68 30.20 19.83
C MET A 121 20.50 30.74 21.26
N ASP A 122 19.77 30.04 22.13
CA ASP A 122 19.63 30.41 23.54
C ASP A 122 20.96 30.30 24.30
N GLY A 123 21.75 29.27 24.01
CA GLY A 123 23.10 29.11 24.56
C GLY A 123 24.06 30.24 24.20
N ILE A 124 24.08 30.66 22.93
CA ILE A 124 24.92 31.78 22.45
C ILE A 124 24.49 33.10 23.09
N SER A 125 23.18 33.35 23.19
CA SER A 125 22.65 34.56 23.82
C SER A 125 23.06 34.66 25.29
N LYS A 126 22.95 33.56 26.05
CA LYS A 126 23.39 33.48 27.45
C LYS A 126 24.90 33.61 27.61
N GLN A 127 25.68 32.97 26.74
CA GLN A 127 27.14 33.08 26.77
C GLN A 127 27.61 34.50 26.47
N ASN A 128 27.05 35.17 25.46
CA ASN A 128 27.35 36.56 25.13
C ASN A 128 27.02 37.49 26.31
N MET A 129 25.88 37.30 26.97
CA MET A 129 25.52 38.14 28.12
C MET A 129 26.48 37.94 29.30
N ARG A 130 26.98 36.70 29.50
CA ARG A 130 27.96 36.39 30.56
C ARG A 130 29.35 36.96 30.25
N GLN A 131 29.83 36.81 29.02
CA GLN A 131 31.13 37.37 28.58
C GLN A 131 31.13 38.90 28.59
N VAL A 132 30.02 39.54 28.19
CA VAL A 132 29.88 41.00 28.30
C VAL A 132 29.94 41.44 29.76
N ARG A 133 29.22 40.74 30.66
CA ARG A 133 29.24 41.06 32.09
C ARG A 133 30.62 40.82 32.74
N GLU A 134 31.34 39.78 32.32
CA GLU A 134 32.67 39.44 32.81
C GLU A 134 33.74 40.42 32.27
N ALA A 135 33.66 40.81 31.00
CA ALA A 135 34.54 41.84 30.40
C ALA A 135 34.29 43.26 30.95
N LEU A 136 33.10 43.52 31.50
CA LEU A 136 32.76 44.76 32.22
C LEU A 136 33.11 44.71 33.71
N SER A 137 33.58 43.57 34.24
CA SER A 137 33.95 43.41 35.66
C SER A 137 35.46 43.33 35.90
N THR A 138 36.29 43.72 34.93
CA THR A 138 37.73 43.96 35.15
C THR A 138 37.90 45.33 35.79
N ASP A 139 37.61 45.38 37.09
CA ASP A 139 38.18 46.36 38.00
C ASP A 139 39.67 46.01 38.16
N ASP A 140 40.55 46.78 37.53
CA ASP A 140 41.97 47.01 37.88
C ASP A 140 42.53 48.05 36.89
N PHE A 141 41.92 49.24 36.86
CA PHE A 141 42.63 50.44 36.40
C PHE A 141 43.20 51.09 37.66
N ASP A 142 44.52 50.99 37.82
CA ASP A 142 45.29 51.59 38.91
C ASP A 142 45.03 53.11 38.97
N GLU A 143 44.40 53.56 40.05
CA GLU A 143 44.12 54.99 40.32
C GLU A 143 45.40 55.85 40.36
N ASP A 144 46.58 55.23 40.47
CA ASP A 144 47.89 55.90 40.57
C ASP A 144 48.42 56.45 39.22
N GLU A 145 47.89 56.04 38.06
CA GLU A 145 48.33 56.54 36.73
C GLU A 145 47.55 57.79 36.28
N MET A 146 46.35 58.02 36.83
CA MET A 146 45.47 59.12 36.41
C MET A 146 45.91 60.49 36.96
N ASP A 147 46.53 60.53 38.14
CA ASP A 147 47.00 61.78 38.77
C ASP A 147 48.25 62.37 38.09
N ALA A 148 49.01 61.55 37.35
CA ALA A 148 50.22 61.98 36.67
C ALA A 148 49.95 62.76 35.36
N GLU A 149 48.78 62.58 34.74
CA GLU A 149 48.41 63.29 33.50
C GLU A 149 47.71 64.64 33.75
N LEU A 150 47.24 64.92 34.98
CA LEU A 150 46.51 66.15 35.32
C LEU A 150 47.39 67.32 35.80
N GLU A 151 48.70 67.10 36.01
CA GLU A 151 49.67 68.15 36.40
C GLU A 151 50.69 68.55 35.30
N ALA A 152 50.54 68.07 34.05
CA ALA A 152 51.41 68.43 32.92
C ALA A 152 50.89 69.60 32.06
#